data_AF-A0A8T5EH34-F1
#
_entry.id   AF-A0A8T5EH34-F1
#
_cell.length_a   1.000
_cell.length_b   1.000
_cell.length_c   1.000
_cell.angle_alpha   90.00
_cell.angle_beta   90.00
_cell.angle_gamma   90.00
#
_symmetry.space_group_name_H-M   'P 1'
#
loop_
_entity.id
_entity.type
_entity.pdbx_description
1 polymer ?
#
loop_
_entity_poly.entity_id
_entity_poly.type
_entity_poly.pdbx_seq_one_letter_code
_entity_poly.pdbx_strand_id
1 'polypeptide(L)'
;MIVDGASKKSIFLVCLMLSALVIWAPPVSADDIGAADQLQAQDISAIFDAESESTTVTWRNIEESGGEPNLFQELWTAKYHVFRSEQVIDNVSIIGLTPFATVNACDQSSSGGNPLNCRGVSGTHLGHSVTYQLPPGVNGTFFYGIVTEHSNGLNMTLLDANASSTFEPVEEITSPIRTPYYLQAEYLPSTSATELSWVNYNVINPILPEIGPDAYSIHVWHSDIPIVRSNGLTLIQSSSPIANLSAGVSSYSVPIPSSTSRESYYAVTYLLPNWTSSGDSYEDIRFLSGNTLTSSIVEDN
;
A
#
# COMPACT_ATOMS: atom_id res chain seq x y z
N MET A 1 -45.81 26.64 35.67
CA MET A 1 -45.72 25.97 34.35
C MET A 1 -45.62 27.07 33.30
N ILE A 2 -44.86 26.86 32.22
CA ILE A 2 -44.47 27.80 31.16
C ILE A 2 -43.10 28.47 31.40
N VAL A 3 -42.05 27.66 31.26
CA VAL A 3 -40.79 28.07 30.65
C VAL A 3 -40.56 27.04 29.54
N ASP A 4 -40.78 27.38 28.26
CA ASP A 4 -40.19 26.66 27.11
C ASP A 4 -40.58 27.20 25.72
N GLY A 5 -40.67 28.53 25.56
CA GLY A 5 -40.97 29.16 24.26
C GLY A 5 -39.74 29.63 23.48
N ALA A 6 -38.68 30.03 24.18
CA ALA A 6 -37.52 30.71 23.58
C ALA A 6 -36.42 29.74 23.13
N SER A 7 -36.15 28.69 23.92
CA SER A 7 -35.11 27.68 23.62
C SER A 7 -35.37 26.93 22.32
N LYS A 8 -36.63 26.56 22.06
CA LYS A 8 -37.04 25.81 20.85
C LYS A 8 -36.89 26.62 19.56
N LYS A 9 -37.04 27.94 19.62
CA LYS A 9 -36.91 28.83 18.46
C LYS A 9 -35.44 29.05 18.07
N SER A 10 -34.55 29.19 19.05
CA SER A 10 -33.11 29.30 18.78
C SER A 10 -32.50 28.00 18.26
N ILE A 11 -32.93 26.84 18.76
CA ILE A 11 -32.46 25.54 18.26
C ILE A 11 -32.92 25.33 16.81
N PHE A 12 -34.18 25.68 16.48
CA PHE A 12 -34.69 25.56 15.12
C PHE A 12 -33.95 26.49 14.14
N LEU A 13 -33.62 27.71 14.55
CA LEU A 13 -32.88 28.66 13.72
C LEU A 13 -31.41 28.22 13.51
N VAL A 14 -30.78 27.62 14.53
CA VAL A 14 -29.43 27.06 14.43
C VAL A 14 -29.41 25.83 13.51
N CYS A 15 -30.40 24.94 13.61
CA CYS A 15 -30.57 23.81 12.68
C CYS A 15 -30.80 24.29 11.24
N LEU A 16 -31.57 25.37 11.02
CA LEU A 16 -31.81 25.93 9.69
C LEU A 16 -30.54 26.57 9.09
N MET A 17 -29.74 27.27 9.91
CA MET A 17 -28.45 27.83 9.50
C MET A 17 -27.42 26.73 9.21
N LEU A 18 -27.43 25.63 9.98
CA LEU A 18 -26.59 24.45 9.72
C LEU A 18 -27.02 23.69 8.44
N SER A 19 -28.31 23.67 8.11
CA SER A 19 -28.79 23.09 6.84
C SER A 19 -28.47 23.95 5.61
N ALA A 20 -28.24 25.25 5.80
CA ALA A 20 -27.84 26.16 4.71
C ALA A 20 -26.33 26.11 4.39
N LEU A 21 -25.52 25.45 5.23
CA LEU A 21 -24.10 25.18 5.00
C LEU A 21 -23.86 23.87 4.24
N VAL A 22 -24.89 23.06 4.02
CA VAL A 22 -24.83 21.92 3.12
C VAL A 22 -24.98 22.45 1.70
N ILE A 23 -23.87 22.84 1.09
CA ILE A 23 -23.81 23.02 -0.36
C ILE A 23 -24.01 21.64 -0.96
N TRP A 24 -25.27 21.28 -1.27
CA TRP A 24 -25.53 20.16 -2.16
C TRP A 24 -25.15 20.61 -3.57
N ALA A 25 -23.85 20.55 -3.87
CA ALA A 25 -23.41 20.52 -5.24
C ALA A 25 -23.88 19.17 -5.80
N PRO A 26 -24.70 19.12 -6.86
CA PRO A 26 -24.79 17.88 -7.63
C PRO A 26 -23.36 17.49 -8.03
N PRO A 27 -23.02 16.19 -8.15
CA PRO A 27 -21.75 15.82 -8.77
C PRO A 27 -21.71 16.53 -10.12
N VAL A 28 -20.78 17.48 -10.27
CA VAL A 28 -20.45 18.02 -11.57
C VAL A 28 -19.77 16.87 -12.26
N SER A 29 -20.49 16.14 -13.12
CA SER A 29 -19.84 15.31 -14.12
C SER A 29 -19.11 16.32 -15.00
N ALA A 30 -17.79 16.36 -14.90
CA ALA A 30 -17.01 17.02 -15.93
C ALA A 30 -17.16 16.16 -17.20
N ASP A 31 -17.44 16.81 -18.33
CA ASP A 31 -17.36 16.13 -19.63
C ASP A 31 -15.98 15.50 -19.78
N ASP A 32 -15.90 14.37 -20.49
CA ASP A 32 -14.64 13.70 -20.74
C ASP A 32 -13.62 14.66 -21.39
N ILE A 33 -12.39 14.60 -20.91
CA ILE A 33 -11.29 15.39 -21.44
C ILE A 33 -10.57 14.59 -22.52
N GLY A 34 -10.35 15.23 -23.67
CA GLY A 34 -9.69 14.64 -24.83
C GLY A 34 -10.67 14.05 -25.85
N ALA A 35 -10.15 13.46 -26.92
CA ALA A 35 -10.97 12.82 -27.94
C ALA A 35 -11.40 11.41 -27.49
N ALA A 36 -12.66 11.06 -27.70
CA ALA A 36 -13.22 9.79 -27.22
C ALA A 36 -12.51 8.56 -27.82
N ASP A 37 -12.11 8.63 -29.09
CA ASP A 37 -11.42 7.55 -29.82
C ASP A 37 -10.07 7.14 -29.18
N GLN A 38 -9.56 7.95 -28.27
CA GLN A 38 -8.33 7.69 -27.53
C GLN A 38 -8.52 6.75 -26.34
N LEU A 39 -9.76 6.60 -25.86
CA LEU A 39 -10.11 5.82 -24.66
C LEU A 39 -9.28 6.25 -23.43
N GLN A 40 -8.95 7.54 -23.33
CA GLN A 40 -8.17 8.10 -22.23
C GLN A 40 -8.91 7.89 -20.91
N ALA A 41 -8.20 7.42 -19.89
CA ALA A 41 -8.72 7.35 -18.52
C ALA A 41 -9.18 8.74 -18.04
N GLN A 42 -10.24 8.78 -17.25
CA GLN A 42 -10.83 10.04 -16.77
C GLN A 42 -10.87 10.06 -15.25
N ASP A 43 -10.88 11.26 -14.69
CA ASP A 43 -10.97 11.55 -13.25
C ASP A 43 -9.95 10.77 -12.41
N ILE A 44 -8.68 10.78 -12.85
CA ILE A 44 -7.59 10.22 -12.05
C ILE A 44 -7.51 10.93 -10.70
N SER A 45 -7.41 10.13 -9.64
CA SER A 45 -7.17 10.58 -8.28
C SER A 45 -6.17 9.65 -7.62
N ALA A 46 -5.23 10.20 -6.86
CA ALA A 46 -4.24 9.45 -6.11
C ALA A 46 -4.25 9.92 -4.66
N ILE A 47 -4.41 9.00 -3.72
CA ILE A 47 -4.55 9.28 -2.29
C ILE A 47 -3.57 8.41 -1.52
N PHE A 48 -2.67 9.06 -0.79
CA PHE A 48 -1.75 8.42 0.14
C PHE A 48 -2.43 8.14 1.49
N ASP A 49 -2.23 6.93 2.00
CA ASP A 49 -2.61 6.52 3.34
C ASP A 49 -1.36 6.25 4.18
N ALA A 50 -1.18 7.05 5.22
CA ALA A 50 -0.04 6.98 6.13
C ALA A 50 -0.06 5.76 7.05
N GLU A 51 -1.24 5.16 7.32
CA GLU A 51 -1.34 3.97 8.17
C GLU A 51 -0.87 2.71 7.43
N SER A 52 -1.35 2.52 6.19
CA SER A 52 -0.92 1.43 5.34
C SER A 52 0.40 1.70 4.58
N GLU A 53 0.88 2.95 4.62
CA GLU A 53 2.03 3.44 3.85
C GLU A 53 1.89 3.11 2.35
N SER A 54 0.70 3.32 1.82
CA SER A 54 0.36 2.98 0.43
C SER A 54 -0.36 4.12 -0.26
N THR A 55 -0.24 4.21 -1.58
CA THR A 55 -0.99 5.18 -2.39
C THR A 55 -1.98 4.44 -3.26
N THR A 56 -3.24 4.82 -3.18
CA THR A 56 -4.32 4.26 -4.00
C THR A 56 -4.65 5.22 -5.13
N VAL A 57 -4.58 4.74 -6.37
CA VAL A 57 -4.90 5.47 -7.59
C VAL A 57 -6.22 4.95 -8.13
N THR A 58 -7.18 5.84 -8.34
CA THR A 58 -8.50 5.55 -8.88
C THR A 58 -8.77 6.36 -10.14
N TRP A 59 -9.52 5.79 -11.06
CA TRP A 59 -9.97 6.47 -12.29
C TRP A 59 -11.22 5.78 -12.82
N ARG A 60 -11.79 6.32 -13.90
CA ARG A 60 -12.88 5.70 -14.64
C ARG A 60 -12.58 5.66 -16.14
N ASN A 61 -13.38 4.87 -16.86
CA ASN A 61 -13.44 4.91 -18.30
C ASN A 61 -14.07 6.22 -18.80
N ILE A 62 -13.98 6.46 -20.10
CA ILE A 62 -14.77 7.45 -20.80
C ILE A 62 -16.28 7.19 -20.61
N GLU A 63 -17.05 8.26 -20.45
CA GLU A 63 -18.51 8.26 -20.43
C GLU A 63 -19.10 8.44 -21.84
N GLU A 64 -18.45 9.24 -22.68
CA GLU A 64 -18.93 9.65 -23.99
C GLU A 64 -18.25 8.89 -25.13
N SER A 65 -18.98 8.69 -26.23
CA SER A 65 -18.46 7.98 -27.39
C SER A 65 -18.01 8.88 -28.54
N GLY A 66 -18.11 10.20 -28.38
CA GLY A 66 -17.78 11.17 -29.44
C GLY A 66 -18.65 11.02 -30.71
N GLY A 67 -19.81 10.35 -30.61
CA GLY A 67 -20.67 10.04 -31.74
C GLY A 67 -20.42 8.67 -32.39
N GLU A 68 -19.42 7.91 -31.92
CA GLU A 68 -19.08 6.58 -32.42
C GLU A 68 -19.81 5.48 -31.62
N PRO A 69 -20.80 4.78 -32.17
CA PRO A 69 -21.65 3.87 -31.37
C PRO A 69 -20.94 2.64 -30.82
N ASN A 70 -19.85 2.22 -31.47
CA ASN A 70 -19.13 0.99 -31.16
C ASN A 70 -17.86 1.21 -30.32
N LEU A 71 -17.55 2.46 -29.97
CA LEU A 71 -16.29 2.80 -29.30
C LEU A 71 -16.10 2.04 -27.97
N PHE A 72 -17.16 1.88 -27.19
CA PHE A 72 -17.06 1.16 -25.91
C PHE A 72 -16.73 -0.33 -26.07
N GLN A 73 -16.88 -0.90 -27.29
CA GLN A 73 -16.46 -2.27 -27.56
C GLN A 73 -14.93 -2.40 -27.52
N GLU A 74 -14.20 -1.33 -27.86
CA GLU A 74 -12.74 -1.32 -27.86
C GLU A 74 -12.17 -1.40 -26.44
N LEU A 75 -12.92 -0.93 -25.44
CA LEU A 75 -12.57 -1.06 -24.01
C LEU A 75 -12.44 -2.52 -23.54
N TRP A 76 -13.05 -3.49 -24.23
CA TRP A 76 -12.87 -4.91 -23.92
C TRP A 76 -11.46 -5.43 -24.18
N THR A 77 -10.72 -4.73 -25.05
CA THR A 77 -9.37 -5.13 -25.46
C THR A 77 -8.31 -4.12 -25.03
N ALA A 78 -8.72 -2.94 -24.56
CA ALA A 78 -7.82 -1.91 -24.08
C ALA A 78 -7.30 -2.21 -22.67
N LYS A 79 -6.11 -1.73 -22.36
CA LYS A 79 -5.51 -1.81 -21.03
C LYS A 79 -5.03 -0.45 -20.56
N TYR A 80 -5.13 -0.21 -19.26
CA TYR A 80 -4.54 0.91 -18.57
C TYR A 80 -3.22 0.51 -17.93
N HIS A 81 -2.17 1.27 -18.22
CA HIS A 81 -0.87 1.18 -17.58
C HIS A 81 -0.71 2.35 -16.62
N VAL A 82 -0.45 2.06 -15.35
CA VAL A 82 -0.38 3.08 -14.28
C VAL A 82 1.07 3.32 -13.89
N PHE A 83 1.47 4.59 -13.88
CA PHE A 83 2.83 5.05 -13.67
C PHE A 83 2.90 5.97 -12.46
N ARG A 84 4.10 6.03 -11.87
CA ARG A 84 4.46 6.89 -10.75
C ARG A 84 5.82 7.52 -11.03
N SER A 85 5.99 8.80 -10.71
CA SER A 85 7.22 9.56 -10.97
C SER A 85 7.42 10.68 -9.96
N GLU A 86 8.67 11.05 -9.68
CA GLU A 86 9.02 12.25 -8.89
C GLU A 86 8.86 13.55 -9.70
N GLN A 87 8.72 13.43 -11.02
CA GLN A 87 8.53 14.53 -11.95
C GLN A 87 7.15 14.43 -12.60
N VAL A 88 6.63 15.55 -13.08
CA VAL A 88 5.37 15.58 -13.84
C VAL A 88 5.43 14.54 -14.96
N ILE A 89 4.36 13.75 -15.05
CA ILE A 89 4.22 12.71 -16.08
C ILE A 89 3.57 13.34 -17.31
N ASP A 90 4.33 13.43 -18.40
CA ASP A 90 3.91 13.93 -19.70
C ASP A 90 4.32 12.98 -20.82
N ASN A 91 4.02 13.33 -22.08
CA ASN A 91 4.30 12.48 -23.24
C ASN A 91 5.80 12.23 -23.50
N VAL A 92 6.70 12.98 -22.87
CA VAL A 92 8.15 12.79 -22.96
C VAL A 92 8.66 11.99 -21.77
N SER A 93 8.30 12.38 -20.54
CA SER A 93 8.83 11.76 -19.32
C SER A 93 8.36 10.31 -19.16
N ILE A 94 7.18 9.97 -19.70
CA ILE A 94 6.61 8.62 -19.65
C ILE A 94 7.47 7.55 -20.34
N ILE A 95 8.28 7.91 -21.35
CA ILE A 95 9.08 6.97 -22.16
C ILE A 95 10.11 6.23 -21.30
N GLY A 96 10.62 6.87 -20.24
CA GLY A 96 11.60 6.29 -19.32
C GLY A 96 10.99 5.57 -18.12
N LEU A 97 9.67 5.51 -18.01
CA LEU A 97 8.99 4.95 -16.85
C LEU A 97 8.50 3.52 -17.12
N THR A 98 8.48 2.72 -16.05
CA THR A 98 7.88 1.39 -16.06
C THR A 98 6.56 1.47 -15.29
N PRO A 99 5.45 0.92 -15.83
CA PRO A 99 4.19 0.91 -15.10
C PRO A 99 4.31 -0.02 -13.89
N PHE A 100 3.76 0.40 -12.75
CA PHE A 100 3.69 -0.47 -11.56
C PHE A 100 2.45 -1.36 -11.55
N ALA A 101 1.44 -1.00 -12.36
CA ALA A 101 0.22 -1.79 -12.53
C ALA A 101 -0.26 -1.76 -13.99
N THR A 102 -0.95 -2.83 -14.39
CA THR A 102 -1.66 -2.91 -15.68
C THR A 102 -3.02 -3.53 -15.44
N VAL A 103 -4.08 -2.87 -15.91
CA VAL A 103 -5.47 -3.23 -15.64
C VAL A 103 -6.25 -3.22 -16.95
N ASN A 104 -7.08 -4.24 -17.20
CA ASN A 104 -7.97 -4.23 -18.35
C ASN A 104 -8.99 -3.09 -18.21
N ALA A 105 -9.24 -2.35 -19.28
CA ALA A 105 -10.15 -1.21 -19.25
C ALA A 105 -11.59 -1.65 -18.98
N CYS A 106 -12.01 -2.78 -19.55
CA CYS A 106 -13.27 -3.44 -19.23
C CYS A 106 -13.18 -4.94 -19.53
N ASP A 107 -13.78 -5.78 -18.69
CA ASP A 107 -13.90 -7.22 -18.96
C ASP A 107 -15.27 -7.53 -19.57
N GLN A 108 -15.29 -8.18 -20.74
CA GLN A 108 -16.51 -8.53 -21.46
C GLN A 108 -17.44 -9.46 -20.63
N SER A 109 -16.87 -10.34 -19.83
CA SER A 109 -17.62 -11.29 -19.01
C SER A 109 -18.27 -10.61 -17.81
N SER A 110 -17.56 -9.69 -17.14
CA SER A 110 -18.09 -8.94 -16.00
C SER A 110 -19.11 -7.86 -16.43
N SER A 111 -18.96 -7.31 -17.64
CA SER A 111 -19.90 -6.37 -18.24
C SER A 111 -21.14 -7.02 -18.87
N GLY A 112 -21.27 -8.35 -18.79
CA GLY A 112 -22.44 -9.08 -19.32
C GLY A 112 -22.56 -9.02 -20.85
N GLY A 113 -21.45 -8.76 -21.55
CA GLY A 113 -21.39 -8.69 -23.01
C GLY A 113 -22.02 -7.44 -23.65
N ASN A 114 -22.45 -6.45 -22.85
CA ASN A 114 -22.93 -5.16 -23.36
C ASN A 114 -21.82 -4.11 -23.24
N PRO A 115 -21.27 -3.57 -24.35
CA PRO A 115 -20.21 -2.55 -24.30
C PRO A 115 -20.60 -1.30 -23.50
N LEU A 116 -21.89 -0.95 -23.45
CA LEU A 116 -22.36 0.20 -22.69
C LEU A 116 -22.12 0.04 -21.18
N ASN A 117 -21.95 -1.19 -20.68
CA ASN A 117 -21.61 -1.45 -19.29
C ASN A 117 -20.14 -1.13 -18.96
N CYS A 118 -19.32 -0.83 -19.96
CA CYS A 118 -17.95 -0.37 -19.78
C CYS A 118 -17.83 1.16 -19.62
N ARG A 119 -18.94 1.90 -19.74
CA ARG A 119 -18.93 3.36 -19.63
C ARG A 119 -18.57 3.80 -18.22
N GLY A 120 -17.79 4.87 -18.10
CA GLY A 120 -17.42 5.49 -16.82
C GLY A 120 -18.55 6.20 -16.07
N VAL A 121 -19.80 5.87 -16.34
CA VAL A 121 -20.96 6.45 -15.65
C VAL A 121 -21.17 5.73 -14.31
N SER A 122 -21.44 6.50 -13.27
CA SER A 122 -21.79 5.96 -11.95
C SER A 122 -22.94 4.95 -12.05
N GLY A 123 -22.72 3.75 -11.49
CA GLY A 123 -23.67 2.64 -11.54
C GLY A 123 -23.61 1.76 -12.79
N THR A 124 -22.72 2.06 -13.74
CA THR A 124 -22.52 1.26 -14.96
C THR A 124 -21.22 0.46 -14.89
N HIS A 125 -20.08 1.16 -14.83
CA HIS A 125 -18.77 0.58 -14.51
C HIS A 125 -18.35 1.02 -13.10
N LEU A 126 -17.73 0.13 -12.32
CA LEU A 126 -17.31 0.44 -10.94
C LEU A 126 -16.08 1.37 -10.86
N GLY A 127 -15.56 1.80 -12.00
CA GLY A 127 -14.26 2.43 -12.12
C GLY A 127 -13.12 1.44 -11.89
N HIS A 128 -11.93 1.97 -11.67
CA HIS A 128 -10.71 1.21 -11.45
C HIS A 128 -9.99 1.73 -10.22
N SER A 129 -9.25 0.84 -9.56
CA SER A 129 -8.44 1.17 -8.40
C SER A 129 -7.22 0.27 -8.35
N VAL A 130 -6.05 0.85 -8.13
CA VAL A 130 -4.81 0.12 -7.84
C VAL A 130 -4.11 0.74 -6.66
N THR A 131 -3.52 -0.08 -5.80
CA THR A 131 -2.76 0.37 -4.64
C THR A 131 -1.29 0.05 -4.84
N TYR A 132 -0.45 1.08 -4.77
CA TYR A 132 0.99 0.96 -4.77
C TYR A 132 1.50 0.96 -3.33
N GLN A 133 2.12 -0.14 -2.92
CA GLN A 133 2.77 -0.21 -1.61
C GLN A 133 4.10 0.51 -1.68
N LEU A 134 4.28 1.55 -0.86
CA LEU A 134 5.54 2.28 -0.85
C LEU A 134 6.65 1.51 -0.12
N PRO A 135 7.91 1.71 -0.57
CA PRO A 135 9.06 1.33 0.23
C PRO A 135 9.15 2.19 1.50
N PRO A 136 9.90 1.73 2.50
CA PRO A 136 10.07 2.45 3.76
C PRO A 136 11.06 3.61 3.61
N GLY A 137 10.86 4.67 4.42
CA GLY A 137 11.70 5.86 4.41
C GLY A 137 11.53 6.77 3.19
N VAL A 138 10.43 6.64 2.43
CA VAL A 138 10.07 7.58 1.38
C VAL A 138 9.68 8.91 2.03
N ASN A 139 10.17 10.00 1.48
CA ASN A 139 9.77 11.35 1.83
C ASN A 139 9.90 12.22 0.58
N GLY A 140 8.79 12.45 -0.10
CA GLY A 140 8.76 13.22 -1.34
C GLY A 140 7.37 13.39 -1.90
N THR A 141 7.30 14.04 -3.06
CA THR A 141 6.06 14.27 -3.77
C THR A 141 6.11 13.55 -5.12
N PHE A 142 5.01 12.91 -5.51
CA PHE A 142 4.95 12.03 -6.68
C PHE A 142 3.73 12.32 -7.55
N PHE A 143 3.93 12.27 -8.86
CA PHE A 143 2.88 12.36 -9.87
C PHE A 143 2.48 10.97 -10.36
N TYR A 144 1.21 10.84 -10.73
CA TYR A 144 0.63 9.63 -11.28
C TYR A 144 0.08 9.88 -12.67
N GLY A 145 0.18 8.85 -13.52
CA GLY A 145 -0.25 8.92 -14.91
C GLY A 145 -0.75 7.58 -15.40
N ILE A 146 -1.72 7.60 -16.31
CA ILE A 146 -2.36 6.42 -16.88
C ILE A 146 -2.31 6.51 -18.39
N VAL A 147 -1.78 5.47 -19.03
CA VAL A 147 -1.72 5.35 -20.49
C VAL A 147 -2.62 4.21 -20.94
N THR A 148 -3.37 4.43 -22.01
CA THR A 148 -4.20 3.41 -22.64
C THR A 148 -3.41 2.68 -23.73
N GLU A 149 -3.25 1.36 -23.60
CA GLU A 149 -2.83 0.46 -24.68
C GLU A 149 -4.08 -0.02 -25.43
N HIS A 150 -4.12 0.20 -26.74
CA HIS A 150 -5.16 -0.31 -27.64
C HIS A 150 -4.84 -1.74 -28.11
N SER A 151 -5.82 -2.43 -28.70
CA SER A 151 -5.67 -3.82 -29.18
C SER A 151 -4.56 -4.02 -30.24
N ASN A 152 -4.17 -2.96 -30.93
CA ASN A 152 -3.08 -2.93 -31.90
C ASN A 152 -1.69 -2.75 -31.25
N GLY A 153 -1.62 -2.64 -29.92
CA GLY A 153 -0.38 -2.41 -29.17
C GLY A 153 0.13 -0.97 -29.22
N LEU A 154 -0.66 -0.03 -29.77
CA LEU A 154 -0.33 1.39 -29.71
C LEU A 154 -0.70 1.93 -28.33
N ASN A 155 0.29 2.50 -27.65
CA ASN A 155 0.11 3.23 -26.41
C ASN A 155 -0.23 4.68 -26.74
N MET A 156 -1.42 5.12 -26.37
CA MET A 156 -1.79 6.53 -26.49
C MET A 156 -1.21 7.31 -25.32
N THR A 157 -0.15 8.09 -25.57
CA THR A 157 0.53 8.91 -24.54
C THR A 157 -0.22 10.20 -24.22
N LEU A 158 -1.54 10.17 -24.21
CA LEU A 158 -2.36 11.30 -23.80
C LEU A 158 -2.44 11.32 -22.28
N LEU A 159 -1.97 12.43 -21.72
CA LEU A 159 -1.74 12.63 -20.30
C LEU A 159 -2.35 13.97 -19.88
N ASP A 160 -3.62 14.16 -20.20
CA ASP A 160 -4.33 15.38 -19.83
C ASP A 160 -4.51 15.45 -18.31
N ALA A 161 -4.19 16.63 -17.75
CA ALA A 161 -4.23 16.87 -16.32
C ALA A 161 -5.65 16.71 -15.75
N ASN A 162 -5.75 15.99 -14.64
CA ASN A 162 -6.97 15.54 -13.97
C ASN A 162 -7.85 14.55 -14.76
N ALA A 163 -7.48 14.20 -15.99
CA ALA A 163 -8.10 13.10 -16.72
C ALA A 163 -7.31 11.81 -16.48
N SER A 164 -6.11 11.75 -17.07
CA SER A 164 -5.23 10.58 -17.04
C SER A 164 -3.89 10.87 -16.36
N SER A 165 -3.58 12.12 -16.02
CA SER A 165 -2.43 12.50 -15.18
C SER A 165 -2.86 13.38 -13.99
N THR A 166 -2.21 13.23 -12.85
CA THR A 166 -2.45 14.11 -11.70
C THR A 166 -1.87 15.49 -11.96
N PHE A 167 -2.67 16.55 -11.76
CA PHE A 167 -2.17 17.92 -11.88
C PHE A 167 -1.24 18.32 -10.72
N GLU A 168 -1.66 18.05 -9.48
CA GLU A 168 -0.85 18.24 -8.27
C GLU A 168 -0.20 16.92 -7.87
N PRO A 169 1.02 16.95 -7.33
CA PRO A 169 1.65 15.74 -6.83
C PRO A 169 1.07 15.33 -5.46
N VAL A 170 1.18 14.04 -5.16
CA VAL A 170 0.82 13.46 -3.86
C VAL A 170 2.05 13.46 -2.95
N GLU A 171 1.94 14.04 -1.76
CA GLU A 171 2.96 13.92 -0.73
C GLU A 171 2.91 12.51 -0.12
N GLU A 172 4.03 11.82 -0.16
CA GLU A 172 4.17 10.45 0.32
C GLU A 172 5.31 10.36 1.33
N ILE A 173 4.95 10.00 2.56
CA ILE A 173 5.90 9.92 3.69
C ILE A 173 5.72 8.58 4.38
N THR A 174 6.73 7.72 4.31
CA THR A 174 6.74 6.42 5.01
C THR A 174 7.78 6.41 6.11
N SER A 175 7.51 5.63 7.16
CA SER A 175 8.44 5.46 8.26
C SER A 175 9.68 4.67 7.81
N PRO A 176 10.90 5.04 8.27
CA PRO A 176 12.09 4.25 7.96
C PRO A 176 12.05 2.90 8.68
N ILE A 177 12.75 1.91 8.14
CA ILE A 177 12.87 0.60 8.80
C ILE A 177 13.79 0.73 10.02
N ARG A 178 13.43 0.08 11.14
CA ARG A 178 14.25 0.02 12.36
C ARG A 178 14.34 -1.40 12.91
N THR A 179 14.82 -2.32 12.08
CA THR A 179 14.97 -3.75 12.39
C THR A 179 16.39 -4.21 12.05
N PRO A 180 16.80 -5.41 12.52
CA PRO A 180 18.01 -6.06 12.05
C PRO A 180 18.06 -6.20 10.52
N TYR A 181 19.25 -6.43 9.99
CA TYR A 181 19.48 -6.71 8.57
C TYR A 181 20.07 -8.10 8.38
N TYR A 182 19.83 -8.69 7.21
CA TYR A 182 20.52 -9.89 6.73
C TYR A 182 20.47 -11.06 7.72
N LEU A 183 19.26 -11.46 8.14
CA LEU A 183 19.08 -12.67 8.94
C LEU A 183 19.57 -13.89 8.15
N GLN A 184 20.43 -14.68 8.78
CA GLN A 184 20.91 -15.96 8.28
C GLN A 184 20.62 -17.05 9.32
N ALA A 185 20.42 -18.26 8.83
CA ALA A 185 20.14 -19.42 9.65
C ALA A 185 20.86 -20.65 9.09
N GLU A 186 21.38 -21.49 9.99
CA GLU A 186 21.98 -22.78 9.66
C GLU A 186 21.58 -23.81 10.72
N TYR A 187 21.00 -24.94 10.29
CA TYR A 187 20.77 -26.07 11.20
C TYR A 187 22.04 -26.92 11.33
N LEU A 188 22.45 -27.15 12.58
CA LEU A 188 23.64 -27.92 12.94
C LEU A 188 23.23 -29.23 13.66
N PRO A 189 23.24 -30.38 12.98
CA PRO A 189 22.87 -31.67 13.59
C PRO A 189 23.77 -32.08 14.76
N SER A 190 25.04 -31.64 14.76
CA SER A 190 26.00 -31.97 15.81
C SER A 190 25.67 -31.37 17.17
N THR A 191 24.95 -30.24 17.18
CA THR A 191 24.54 -29.52 18.39
C THR A 191 23.02 -29.56 18.59
N SER A 192 22.29 -30.22 17.69
CA SER A 192 20.83 -30.26 17.68
C SER A 192 20.23 -28.85 17.78
N ALA A 193 20.79 -27.89 17.04
CA ALA A 193 20.41 -26.49 17.13
C ALA A 193 20.42 -25.78 15.77
N THR A 194 19.55 -24.80 15.61
CA THR A 194 19.58 -23.85 14.49
C THR A 194 20.26 -22.57 14.94
N GLU A 195 21.39 -22.25 14.34
CA GLU A 195 22.15 -21.04 14.61
C GLU A 195 21.63 -19.89 13.75
N LEU A 196 21.19 -18.81 14.40
CA LEU A 196 20.75 -17.58 13.77
C LEU A 196 21.80 -16.49 13.94
N SER A 197 22.02 -15.69 12.90
CA SER A 197 22.84 -14.48 12.98
C SER A 197 22.28 -13.35 12.12
N TRP A 198 22.52 -12.11 12.53
CA TRP A 198 22.04 -10.91 11.84
C TRP A 198 22.97 -9.72 12.07
N VAL A 199 22.78 -8.67 11.29
CA VAL A 199 23.45 -7.37 11.46
C VAL A 199 22.54 -6.43 12.22
N ASN A 200 23.01 -5.89 13.35
CA ASN A 200 22.21 -4.95 14.14
C ASN A 200 22.06 -3.61 13.44
N TYR A 201 20.88 -2.99 13.56
CA TYR A 201 20.58 -1.70 12.94
C TYR A 201 21.59 -0.62 13.33
N ASN A 202 21.98 -0.58 14.60
CA ASN A 202 22.93 0.39 15.15
C ASN A 202 24.34 0.30 14.58
N VAL A 203 24.71 -0.82 13.93
CA VAL A 203 26.00 -0.92 13.20
C VAL A 203 26.02 0.02 11.99
N ILE A 204 24.86 0.24 11.37
CA ILE A 204 24.70 1.09 10.19
C ILE A 204 24.20 2.49 10.62
N ASN A 205 23.26 2.53 11.56
CA ASN A 205 22.53 3.71 12.00
C ASN A 205 22.48 3.77 13.54
N PRO A 206 23.52 4.28 14.24
CA PRO A 206 23.66 4.22 15.70
C PRO A 206 22.75 5.22 16.42
N ILE A 207 21.44 5.02 16.33
CA ILE A 207 20.42 5.94 16.87
C ILE A 207 19.49 5.28 17.89
N LEU A 208 19.45 3.94 17.96
CA LEU A 208 18.56 3.23 18.88
C LEU A 208 19.22 3.08 20.26
N PRO A 209 18.47 3.26 21.36
CA PRO A 209 19.01 3.13 22.72
C PRO A 209 19.38 1.67 23.04
N GLU A 210 20.61 1.44 23.52
CA GLU A 210 21.08 0.09 23.93
C GLU A 210 21.14 -0.10 25.45
N ILE A 211 20.97 0.99 26.20
CA ILE A 211 21.06 1.01 27.65
C ILE A 211 19.94 1.86 28.26
N GLY A 212 19.58 1.57 29.51
CA GLY A 212 18.54 2.29 30.23
C GLY A 212 17.15 1.67 30.07
N PRO A 213 16.11 2.32 30.63
CA PRO A 213 14.75 1.78 30.65
C PRO A 213 14.11 1.70 29.25
N ASP A 214 14.57 2.51 28.32
CA ASP A 214 14.07 2.58 26.94
C ASP A 214 14.96 1.79 25.96
N ALA A 215 15.92 1.00 26.45
CA ALA A 215 16.76 0.17 25.60
C ALA A 215 15.88 -0.78 24.76
N TYR A 216 16.16 -0.89 23.47
CA TYR A 216 15.42 -1.84 22.62
C TYR A 216 15.68 -3.28 23.08
N SER A 217 14.70 -4.13 22.83
CA SER A 217 14.86 -5.57 22.99
C SER A 217 14.66 -6.28 21.66
N ILE A 218 15.29 -7.44 21.52
CA ILE A 218 15.32 -8.19 20.26
C ILE A 218 14.40 -9.39 20.42
N HIS A 219 13.35 -9.43 19.60
CA HIS A 219 12.46 -10.57 19.51
C HIS A 219 12.89 -11.49 18.39
N VAL A 220 13.03 -12.78 18.69
CA VAL A 220 13.23 -13.84 17.70
C VAL A 220 11.91 -14.58 17.54
N TRP A 221 11.43 -14.71 16.31
CA TRP A 221 10.17 -15.37 15.97
C TRP A 221 10.43 -16.64 15.18
N HIS A 222 9.53 -17.61 15.34
CA HIS A 222 9.48 -18.87 14.59
C HIS A 222 8.09 -19.02 13.94
N SER A 223 8.05 -19.60 12.75
CA SER A 223 6.81 -19.98 12.07
C SER A 223 7.03 -21.19 11.16
N ASP A 224 5.98 -21.97 10.92
CA ASP A 224 5.99 -23.07 9.95
C ASP A 224 5.67 -22.58 8.52
N ILE A 225 5.36 -21.29 8.35
CA ILE A 225 5.10 -20.64 7.05
C ILE A 225 6.01 -19.40 6.88
N PRO A 226 6.25 -18.94 5.64
CA PRO A 226 7.02 -17.73 5.40
C PRO A 226 6.48 -16.52 6.18
N ILE A 227 7.38 -15.80 6.85
CA ILE A 227 7.04 -14.56 7.57
C ILE A 227 7.23 -13.38 6.61
N VAL A 228 6.14 -12.65 6.36
CA VAL A 228 6.06 -11.58 5.37
C VAL A 228 5.20 -10.42 5.91
N ARG A 229 5.26 -9.26 5.25
CA ARG A 229 4.47 -8.07 5.64
C ARG A 229 2.99 -8.36 5.88
N SER A 230 2.37 -9.18 5.02
CA SER A 230 0.93 -9.44 5.07
C SER A 230 0.48 -10.30 6.26
N ASN A 231 1.37 -11.08 6.88
CA ASN A 231 1.06 -11.89 8.06
C ASN A 231 1.72 -11.40 9.35
N GLY A 232 2.49 -10.31 9.31
CA GLY A 232 3.25 -9.84 10.46
C GLY A 232 2.39 -9.41 11.65
N LEU A 233 1.25 -8.78 11.40
CA LEU A 233 0.32 -8.41 12.47
C LEU A 233 -0.26 -9.66 13.15
N THR A 234 -0.64 -10.66 12.35
CA THR A 234 -1.14 -11.93 12.86
C THR A 234 -0.08 -12.65 13.68
N LEU A 235 1.19 -12.66 13.23
CA LEU A 235 2.30 -13.27 13.95
C LEU A 235 2.40 -12.71 15.38
N ILE A 236 2.47 -11.38 15.54
CA ILE A 236 2.65 -10.77 16.87
C ILE A 236 1.41 -10.87 17.76
N GLN A 237 0.21 -10.97 17.19
CA GLN A 237 -1.04 -11.09 17.95
C GLN A 237 -1.37 -12.52 18.38
N SER A 238 -0.90 -13.51 17.63
CA SER A 238 -1.25 -14.93 17.82
C SER A 238 -0.12 -15.78 18.37
N SER A 239 1.12 -15.27 18.38
CA SER A 239 2.30 -15.99 18.85
C SER A 239 3.13 -15.14 19.81
N SER A 240 4.01 -15.80 20.55
CA SER A 240 5.03 -15.15 21.36
C SER A 240 6.40 -15.36 20.71
N PRO A 241 7.33 -14.41 20.85
CA PRO A 241 8.70 -14.64 20.40
C PRO A 241 9.30 -15.84 21.14
N ILE A 242 10.09 -16.64 20.42
CA ILE A 242 10.81 -17.79 21.00
C ILE A 242 12.00 -17.36 21.85
N ALA A 243 12.47 -16.13 21.67
CA ALA A 243 13.47 -15.51 22.51
C ALA A 243 13.28 -13.99 22.59
N ASN A 244 13.61 -13.43 23.76
CA ASN A 244 13.73 -12.00 23.99
C ASN A 244 15.15 -11.70 24.47
N LEU A 245 15.94 -11.01 23.65
CA LEU A 245 17.36 -10.76 23.86
C LEU A 245 17.61 -9.28 24.14
N SER A 246 18.69 -8.98 24.86
CA SER A 246 19.12 -7.61 25.11
C SER A 246 19.60 -6.92 23.83
N ALA A 247 19.53 -5.60 23.83
CA ALA A 247 20.16 -4.77 22.79
C ALA A 247 21.63 -5.17 22.52
N GLY A 248 22.04 -5.03 21.27
CA GLY A 248 23.40 -5.32 20.82
C GLY A 248 23.69 -6.80 20.53
N VAL A 249 22.84 -7.75 20.92
CA VAL A 249 22.98 -9.16 20.55
C VAL A 249 22.77 -9.34 19.04
N SER A 250 23.59 -10.16 18.39
CA SER A 250 23.58 -10.36 16.92
C SER A 250 23.46 -11.82 16.48
N SER A 251 23.22 -12.73 17.42
CA SER A 251 23.08 -14.16 17.13
C SER A 251 22.27 -14.86 18.22
N TYR A 252 21.65 -15.99 17.87
CA TYR A 252 20.89 -16.82 18.79
C TYR A 252 20.89 -18.29 18.33
N SER A 253 21.12 -19.19 19.27
CA SER A 253 21.08 -20.64 19.03
C SER A 253 19.72 -21.18 19.47
N VAL A 254 18.94 -21.67 18.52
CA VAL A 254 17.61 -22.24 18.76
C VAL A 254 17.76 -23.74 19.02
N PRO A 255 17.52 -24.24 20.24
CA PRO A 255 17.61 -25.68 20.51
C PRO A 255 16.44 -26.42 19.84
N ILE A 256 16.76 -27.49 19.12
CA ILE A 256 15.79 -28.35 18.43
C ILE A 256 15.57 -29.62 19.27
N PRO A 257 14.34 -29.92 19.73
CA PRO A 257 14.06 -31.14 20.47
C PRO A 257 14.36 -32.39 19.65
N SER A 258 14.64 -33.52 20.32
CA SER A 258 14.80 -34.80 19.63
C SER A 258 13.48 -35.26 19.00
N SER A 259 13.58 -36.04 17.91
CA SER A 259 12.44 -36.48 17.11
C SER A 259 11.67 -35.32 16.47
N THR A 260 12.38 -34.27 16.05
CA THR A 260 11.80 -33.13 15.34
C THR A 260 12.18 -33.21 13.87
N SER A 261 11.19 -33.21 12.99
CA SER A 261 11.38 -33.06 11.54
C SER A 261 10.39 -32.01 11.05
N ARG A 262 10.86 -30.81 10.73
CA ARG A 262 10.02 -29.70 10.27
C ARG A 262 10.75 -28.74 9.34
N GLU A 263 9.96 -27.95 8.63
CA GLU A 263 10.43 -26.76 7.93
C GLU A 263 10.14 -25.53 8.80
N SER A 264 11.16 -24.72 9.05
CA SER A 264 11.06 -23.56 9.94
C SER A 264 11.44 -22.27 9.22
N TYR A 265 10.67 -21.22 9.47
CA TYR A 265 10.97 -19.85 9.10
C TYR A 265 11.26 -19.04 10.37
N TYR A 266 12.23 -18.14 10.27
CA TYR A 266 12.64 -17.28 11.38
C TYR A 266 12.53 -15.82 10.98
N ALA A 267 12.26 -14.97 11.98
CA ALA A 267 12.32 -13.53 11.86
C ALA A 267 12.93 -12.90 13.11
N VAL A 268 13.53 -11.73 12.95
CA VAL A 268 14.08 -10.95 14.08
C VAL A 268 13.58 -9.51 14.00
N THR A 269 13.04 -9.00 15.09
CA THR A 269 12.50 -7.64 15.20
C THR A 269 13.06 -6.94 16.43
N TYR A 270 12.87 -5.63 16.48
CA TYR A 270 13.13 -4.84 17.68
C TYR A 270 11.82 -4.35 18.27
N LEU A 271 11.65 -4.60 19.56
CA LEU A 271 10.65 -3.92 20.38
C LEU A 271 11.31 -2.68 21.00
N LEU A 272 10.80 -1.51 20.64
CA LEU A 272 11.24 -0.18 21.08
C LEU A 272 10.24 0.37 22.11
N PRO A 273 10.58 0.36 23.41
CA PRO A 273 9.72 0.90 24.45
C PRO A 273 9.59 2.43 24.34
N ASN A 274 8.44 2.99 24.72
CA ASN A 274 8.18 4.43 24.81
C ASN A 274 8.53 5.23 23.55
N TRP A 275 8.40 4.62 22.37
CA TRP A 275 8.92 5.18 21.12
C TRP A 275 7.96 6.18 20.47
N THR A 276 6.68 5.83 20.38
CA THR A 276 5.65 6.68 19.78
C THR A 276 5.04 7.63 20.80
N SER A 277 4.87 7.17 22.04
CA SER A 277 4.41 7.95 23.18
C SER A 277 4.82 7.28 24.49
N SER A 278 4.70 7.98 25.62
CA SER A 278 4.99 7.39 26.93
C SER A 278 4.04 6.22 27.23
N GLY A 279 4.58 5.02 27.37
CA GLY A 279 3.83 3.78 27.58
C GLY A 279 3.58 2.97 26.31
N ASP A 280 3.79 3.55 25.13
CA ASP A 280 3.55 2.88 23.86
C ASP A 280 4.86 2.32 23.29
N SER A 281 4.88 1.01 23.07
CA SER A 281 6.00 0.34 22.41
C SER A 281 5.76 0.24 20.91
N TYR A 282 6.83 0.31 20.13
CA TYR A 282 6.80 0.15 18.68
C TYR A 282 7.61 -1.08 18.28
N GLU A 283 7.06 -1.87 17.35
CA GLU A 283 7.74 -3.00 16.74
C GLU A 283 7.43 -3.01 15.24
N ASP A 284 8.48 -2.96 14.42
CA ASP A 284 8.33 -2.92 12.96
C ASP A 284 8.13 -4.33 12.40
N ILE A 285 6.88 -4.62 12.07
CA ILE A 285 6.41 -5.92 11.58
C ILE A 285 6.27 -5.97 10.05
N ARG A 286 6.84 -4.99 9.33
CA ARG A 286 6.75 -4.94 7.87
C ARG A 286 7.70 -5.93 7.20
N PHE A 287 8.76 -6.35 7.90
CA PHE A 287 9.74 -7.35 7.43
C PHE A 287 10.44 -6.98 6.12
N LEU A 288 10.91 -5.74 6.00
CA LEU A 288 11.44 -5.18 4.75
C LEU A 288 12.98 -5.07 4.71
N SER A 289 13.69 -5.40 5.79
CA SER A 289 15.16 -5.25 5.89
C SER A 289 15.95 -6.54 5.64
N GLY A 290 15.28 -7.61 5.20
CA GLY A 290 15.88 -8.95 5.19
C GLY A 290 16.04 -9.51 6.60
N ASN A 291 15.15 -9.13 7.52
CA ASN A 291 15.07 -9.65 8.88
C ASN A 291 14.19 -10.90 9.00
N THR A 292 13.87 -11.54 7.88
CA THR A 292 13.17 -12.83 7.79
C THR A 292 13.89 -13.74 6.82
N LEU A 293 13.72 -15.06 7.00
CA LEU A 293 14.21 -16.03 6.04
C LEU A 293 13.32 -16.07 4.80
N THR A 294 13.95 -16.02 3.62
CA THR A 294 13.25 -16.14 2.33
C THR A 294 12.98 -17.59 1.94
N SER A 295 13.68 -18.55 2.54
CA SER A 295 13.50 -19.99 2.39
C SER A 295 13.46 -20.67 3.76
N SER A 296 12.72 -21.77 3.88
CA SER A 296 12.70 -22.57 5.10
C SER A 296 14.07 -23.20 5.38
N ILE A 297 14.33 -23.44 6.66
CA ILE A 297 15.38 -24.34 7.13
C ILE A 297 14.72 -25.68 7.49
N VAL A 298 15.31 -26.77 6.99
CA VAL A 298 14.89 -28.12 7.37
C VAL A 298 15.63 -28.50 8.65
N GLU A 299 14.86 -28.73 9.71
CA GLU A 299 15.37 -29.15 11.02
C GLU A 299 15.00 -30.61 11.21
N ASP A 300 16.01 -31.49 11.22
CA ASP A 300 15.85 -32.95 11.34
C ASP A 300 16.78 -33.48 12.44
N ASN A 301 16.21 -33.71 13.63
CA ASN A 301 16.91 -34.06 14.87
C ASN A 301 16.33 -35.31 15.55
#